data_AF-X5DYK8-F1
#
_entry.id   AF-X5DYK8-F1
#
_cell.length_a   1.000
_cell.length_b   1.000
_cell.length_c   1.000
_cell.angle_alpha   90.00
_cell.angle_beta   90.00
_cell.angle_gamma   90.00
#
_symmetry.space_group_name_H-M   'P 1'
#
loop_
_entity.id
_entity.type
_entity.pdbx_description
1 polymer ?
#
loop_
_entity_poly.entity_id
_entity_poly.type
_entity_poly.pdbx_seq_one_letter_code
_entity_poly.pdbx_strand_id
1 'polypeptide(L)'
;MRRGIALGRWKPTFGTHDLCGAGILLFTADARRIGRRWSLSIIFRYEKACDPLMASSLPNLTPEQRATALQKAAETRAKRSEFTARLRTGETTGAAGLDEALGDEVLAKTRLTSFLRALPGWGKVSVDNFLEASGIADNRRLGGLGTRQLDEVRREVAG
;
A
#
# COMPACT_ATOMS: atom_id res chain seq x y z
N MET A 1 -44.08 23.01 24.73
CA MET A 1 -44.24 22.00 23.66
C MET A 1 -42.91 21.30 23.41
N ARG A 2 -42.75 20.06 23.88
CA ARG A 2 -41.54 19.23 23.64
C ARG A 2 -41.66 18.61 22.23
N ARG A 3 -40.72 18.89 21.34
CA ARG A 3 -40.61 18.20 20.05
C ARG A 3 -39.67 16.99 20.23
N GLY A 4 -40.22 15.80 20.05
CA GLY A 4 -39.55 14.51 20.26
C GLY A 4 -38.45 14.25 19.22
N ILE A 5 -37.40 13.59 19.68
CA ILE A 5 -36.30 13.08 18.85
C ILE A 5 -36.80 11.79 18.19
N ALA A 6 -36.97 11.79 16.87
CA ALA A 6 -37.27 10.58 16.12
C ALA A 6 -36.00 9.72 16.01
N LEU A 7 -35.97 8.60 16.72
CA LEU A 7 -34.93 7.58 16.59
C LEU A 7 -35.19 6.74 15.32
N GLY A 8 -34.59 7.14 14.20
CA GLY A 8 -34.56 6.33 12.98
C GLY A 8 -33.59 5.16 13.14
N ARG A 9 -34.07 3.93 12.96
CA ARG A 9 -33.25 2.71 12.97
C ARG A 9 -32.57 2.55 11.62
N TRP A 10 -31.31 2.99 11.51
CA TRP A 10 -30.46 2.76 10.34
C TRP A 10 -29.85 1.35 10.40
N LYS A 11 -30.06 0.52 9.37
CA LYS A 11 -29.38 -0.77 9.20
C LYS A 11 -28.28 -0.62 8.15
N PRO A 12 -26.98 -0.71 8.50
CA PRO A 12 -25.92 -0.79 7.51
C PRO A 12 -25.97 -2.13 6.78
N THR A 13 -26.01 -2.12 5.46
CA THR A 13 -25.90 -3.30 4.57
C THR A 13 -24.43 -3.62 4.28
N PHE A 14 -23.55 -3.58 5.30
CA PHE A 14 -22.21 -4.13 5.15
C PHE A 14 -22.27 -5.60 5.52
N GLY A 15 -21.89 -6.46 4.56
CA GLY A 15 -21.93 -7.91 4.65
C GLY A 15 -21.34 -8.41 5.96
N THR A 16 -22.17 -9.10 6.72
CA THR A 16 -21.84 -9.73 8.00
C THR A 16 -21.00 -10.98 7.78
N HIS A 17 -19.71 -10.82 7.55
CA HIS A 17 -18.72 -11.83 7.90
C HIS A 17 -17.61 -11.10 8.68
N ASP A 18 -17.41 -11.50 9.93
CA ASP A 18 -16.43 -10.99 10.90
C ASP A 18 -16.80 -9.71 11.66
N LEU A 19 -17.82 -9.80 12.52
CA LEU A 19 -17.99 -8.89 13.66
C LEU A 19 -17.81 -9.66 14.98
N CYS A 20 -16.56 -9.99 15.31
CA CYS A 20 -16.16 -10.13 16.70
C CYS A 20 -15.78 -8.74 17.19
N GLY A 21 -16.74 -7.99 17.74
CA GLY A 21 -16.52 -6.60 18.11
C GLY A 21 -17.76 -5.93 18.69
N ALA A 22 -18.20 -6.37 19.86
CA ALA A 22 -19.16 -5.61 20.67
C ALA A 22 -18.43 -4.42 21.32
N GLY A 23 -18.20 -3.35 20.55
CA GLY A 23 -17.70 -2.08 21.05
C GLY A 23 -18.86 -1.21 21.56
N ILE A 24 -18.77 -0.72 22.80
CA ILE A 24 -19.69 0.30 23.32
C ILE A 24 -19.43 1.61 22.56
N LEU A 25 -20.42 2.05 21.78
CA LEU A 25 -20.45 3.38 21.15
C LEU A 25 -20.74 4.45 22.21
N LEU A 26 -19.71 5.07 22.77
CA LEU A 26 -19.86 6.34 23.50
C LEU A 26 -19.70 7.49 22.49
N PHE A 27 -20.83 8.12 22.16
CA PHE A 27 -20.91 9.23 21.21
C PHE A 27 -20.72 10.55 21.97
N THR A 28 -19.52 11.15 21.92
CA THR A 28 -19.32 12.54 22.35
C THR A 28 -19.28 13.42 21.11
N ALA A 29 -20.40 14.11 20.82
CA ALA A 29 -20.47 15.08 19.75
C ALA A 29 -19.84 16.41 20.21
N ASP A 30 -18.62 16.73 19.74
CA ASP A 30 -18.07 18.07 19.87
C ASP A 30 -18.56 18.92 18.68
N ALA A 31 -19.51 19.81 18.94
CA ALA A 31 -20.09 20.66 17.92
C ALA A 31 -19.41 22.03 17.91
N ARG A 32 -18.41 22.21 17.04
CA ARG A 32 -17.74 23.50 16.86
C ARG A 32 -18.46 24.33 15.79
N ARG A 33 -18.99 25.49 16.18
CA ARG A 33 -19.61 26.45 15.26
C ARG A 33 -18.52 27.17 14.46
N ILE A 34 -18.47 26.95 13.14
CA ILE A 34 -17.65 27.73 12.20
C ILE A 34 -18.62 28.52 11.31
N GLY A 35 -18.88 29.78 11.68
CA GLY A 35 -19.84 30.63 10.97
C GLY A 35 -21.29 30.12 11.04
N ARG A 36 -22.01 30.15 9.91
CA ARG A 36 -23.42 29.73 9.78
C ARG A 36 -23.62 28.24 9.47
N ARG A 37 -22.58 27.43 9.55
CA ARG A 37 -22.62 25.99 9.24
C ARG A 37 -22.09 25.19 10.40
N TRP A 38 -22.88 24.24 10.86
CA TRP A 38 -22.45 23.26 11.84
C TRP A 38 -21.51 22.28 11.13
N SER A 39 -20.26 22.19 11.60
CA SER A 39 -19.31 21.17 11.13
C SER A 39 -19.31 20.03 12.14
N LEU A 40 -19.93 18.91 11.77
CA LEU A 40 -19.82 17.65 12.50
C LEU A 40 -18.53 16.97 12.06
N SER A 41 -17.49 17.00 12.91
CA SER A 41 -16.31 16.16 12.73
C SER A 41 -16.50 14.89 13.54
N ILE A 42 -16.74 13.77 12.86
CA ILE A 42 -16.73 12.45 13.49
C ILE A 42 -15.26 12.04 13.63
N ILE A 43 -14.72 12.08 14.84
CA ILE A 43 -13.39 11.53 15.15
C ILE A 43 -13.61 10.10 15.65
N PHE A 44 -13.31 9.11 14.81
CA PHE A 44 -13.24 7.72 15.24
C PHE A 44 -11.94 7.51 16.03
N ARG A 45 -12.02 7.52 17.35
CA ARG A 45 -10.92 7.04 18.20
C ARG A 45 -11.10 5.54 18.39
N TYR A 46 -10.45 4.76 17.53
CA TYR A 46 -10.39 3.30 17.67
C TYR A 46 -9.39 2.95 18.77
N GLU A 47 -9.88 2.55 19.93
CA GLU A 47 -9.06 1.90 20.95
C GLU A 47 -8.90 0.44 20.53
N LYS A 48 -7.79 0.12 19.85
CA LYS A 48 -7.46 -1.27 19.51
C LYS A 48 -7.22 -2.05 20.81
N ALA A 49 -8.25 -2.71 21.30
CA ALA A 49 -8.06 -3.88 22.15
C ALA A 49 -7.40 -4.97 21.30
N CYS A 50 -6.07 -5.05 21.33
CA CYS A 50 -5.39 -6.29 20.99
C CYS A 50 -5.68 -7.24 22.17
N ASP A 51 -6.56 -8.21 21.96
CA ASP A 51 -6.78 -9.28 22.94
C ASP A 51 -5.44 -9.98 23.22
N PRO A 52 -4.96 -9.99 24.49
CA PRO A 52 -3.63 -10.51 24.84
C PRO A 52 -3.53 -12.03 24.73
N LEU A 53 -4.65 -12.73 24.49
CA LEU A 53 -4.69 -14.19 24.37
C LEU A 53 -4.48 -14.68 22.93
N MET A 54 -4.46 -13.80 21.93
CA MET A 54 -4.17 -14.16 20.54
C MET A 54 -2.83 -13.57 20.10
N ALA A 55 -1.77 -13.93 20.82
CA ALA A 55 -0.40 -13.77 20.35
C ALA A 55 -0.22 -14.68 19.11
N SER A 56 -0.33 -14.08 17.93
CA SER A 56 0.03 -14.70 16.66
C SER A 56 1.40 -15.36 16.78
N SER A 57 1.57 -16.52 16.13
CA SER A 57 2.72 -17.44 16.00
C SER A 57 4.13 -16.85 15.71
N LEU A 58 4.38 -15.59 16.03
CA LEU A 58 5.63 -14.89 15.80
C LEU A 58 6.68 -15.36 16.80
N PRO A 59 7.84 -15.86 16.35
CA PRO A 59 8.93 -16.22 17.22
C PRO A 59 9.44 -14.99 17.98
N ASN A 60 9.71 -15.14 19.28
CA ASN A 60 10.32 -14.10 20.09
C ASN A 60 11.79 -13.94 19.69
N LEU A 61 12.09 -12.93 18.86
CA LEU A 61 13.45 -12.62 18.44
C LEU A 61 14.26 -12.06 19.61
N THR A 62 15.50 -12.52 19.77
CA THR A 62 16.48 -11.92 20.69
C THR A 62 16.78 -10.47 20.27
N PRO A 63 17.20 -9.58 21.19
CA PRO A 63 17.52 -8.19 20.83
C PRO A 63 18.59 -8.10 19.73
N GLU A 64 19.55 -9.03 19.72
CA GLU A 64 20.59 -9.13 18.69
C GLU A 64 20.02 -9.54 17.31
N GLN A 65 19.10 -10.50 17.27
CA GLN A 65 18.39 -10.88 16.04
C GLN A 65 17.52 -9.74 15.50
N ARG A 66 16.93 -8.93 16.38
CA ARG A 66 16.19 -7.73 15.97
C ARG A 66 17.13 -6.70 15.35
N ALA A 67 18.28 -6.44 15.97
CA ALA A 67 19.26 -5.50 15.46
C ALA A 67 19.76 -5.90 14.06
N THR A 68 20.11 -7.18 13.87
CA THR A 68 20.55 -7.70 12.55
C THR A 68 19.42 -7.68 11.51
N ALA A 69 18.18 -7.98 11.90
CA ALA A 69 17.02 -7.86 11.00
C ALA A 69 16.74 -6.40 10.61
N LEU A 70 16.91 -5.46 11.53
CA LEU A 70 16.76 -4.02 11.26
C LEU A 70 17.83 -3.53 10.28
N GLN A 71 19.09 -3.95 10.45
CA GLN A 71 20.19 -3.63 9.53
C GLN A 71 19.89 -4.16 8.12
N LYS A 72 19.56 -5.44 7.97
CA LYS A 72 19.18 -6.04 6.67
C LYS A 72 17.98 -5.35 6.03
N ALA A 73 17.00 -4.94 6.84
CA ALA A 73 15.84 -4.19 6.36
C ALA A 73 16.20 -2.77 5.92
N ALA A 74 17.15 -2.11 6.60
CA ALA A 74 17.66 -0.81 6.19
C ALA A 74 18.41 -0.90 4.86
N GLU A 75 19.32 -1.87 4.72
CA GLU A 75 20.04 -2.16 3.47
C GLU A 75 19.07 -2.42 2.31
N THR A 76 18.04 -3.23 2.54
CA THR A 76 17.01 -3.52 1.54
C THR A 76 16.25 -2.27 1.07
N ARG A 77 15.89 -1.39 2.00
CA ARG A 77 15.19 -0.14 1.68
C ARG A 77 16.11 0.82 0.94
N ALA A 78 17.38 0.92 1.37
CA ALA A 78 18.41 1.75 0.75
C ALA A 78 18.63 1.34 -0.72
N LYS A 79 18.88 0.05 -0.97
CA LYS A 79 19.03 -0.51 -2.33
C LYS A 79 17.85 -0.16 -3.24
N ARG A 80 16.61 -0.31 -2.74
CA ARG A 80 15.42 0.03 -3.52
C ARG A 80 15.32 1.52 -3.81
N SER A 81 15.59 2.38 -2.82
CA SER A 81 15.55 3.82 -3.02
C SER A 81 16.61 4.28 -4.02
N GLU A 82 17.83 3.76 -3.93
CA GLU A 82 18.92 4.06 -4.85
C GLU A 82 18.58 3.63 -6.28
N PHE A 83 18.06 2.43 -6.45
CA PHE A 83 17.60 1.93 -7.75
C PHE A 83 16.53 2.85 -8.36
N THR A 84 15.49 3.21 -7.60
CA THR A 84 14.47 4.14 -8.11
C THR A 84 15.00 5.55 -8.37
N ALA A 85 16.02 5.99 -7.62
CA ALA A 85 16.66 7.28 -7.83
C ALA A 85 17.44 7.31 -9.15
N ARG A 86 18.24 6.26 -9.44
CA ARG A 86 18.98 6.10 -10.70
C ARG A 86 18.06 6.07 -11.92
N LEU A 87 16.92 5.38 -11.81
CA LEU A 87 15.92 5.35 -12.88
C LEU A 87 15.31 6.74 -13.12
N ARG A 88 15.08 7.50 -12.05
CA ARG A 88 14.51 8.85 -12.14
C ARG A 88 15.50 9.86 -12.72
N THR A 89 16.80 9.73 -12.42
CA THR A 89 17.84 10.60 -12.99
C THR A 89 18.17 10.23 -14.44
N GLY A 90 17.76 9.05 -14.91
CA GLY A 90 18.05 8.56 -16.26
C GLY A 90 19.48 8.02 -16.39
N GLU A 91 20.17 7.76 -15.28
CA GLU A 91 21.50 7.13 -15.28
C GLU A 91 21.44 5.71 -15.87
N THR A 92 20.33 5.01 -15.65
CA THR A 92 20.08 3.67 -16.19
C THR A 92 18.87 3.70 -17.12
N THR A 93 19.01 3.09 -18.30
CA THR A 93 17.86 2.87 -19.20
C THR A 93 16.89 1.88 -18.57
N GLY A 94 15.59 1.98 -18.87
CA GLY A 94 14.62 1.08 -18.25
C GLY A 94 14.83 -0.40 -18.63
N ALA A 95 15.34 -0.70 -19.83
CA ALA A 95 15.70 -2.07 -20.22
C ALA A 95 16.86 -2.61 -19.36
N ALA A 96 17.94 -1.84 -19.23
CA ALA A 96 19.08 -2.22 -18.38
C ALA A 96 18.68 -2.33 -16.90
N GLY A 97 17.82 -1.42 -16.41
CA GLY A 97 17.32 -1.45 -15.05
C GLY A 97 16.41 -2.66 -14.77
N LEU A 98 15.66 -3.13 -15.77
CA LEU A 98 14.87 -4.35 -15.65
C LEU A 98 15.78 -5.59 -15.54
N ASP A 99 16.83 -5.67 -16.34
CA ASP A 99 17.80 -6.77 -16.29
C ASP A 99 18.57 -6.79 -14.97
N GLU A 100 19.00 -5.62 -14.48
CA GLU A 100 19.59 -5.46 -13.15
C GLU A 100 18.62 -5.96 -12.05
N ALA A 101 17.34 -5.58 -12.16
CA ALA A 101 16.34 -5.98 -11.18
C ALA A 101 16.01 -7.46 -11.20
N LEU A 102 16.16 -8.16 -12.33
CA LEU A 102 15.99 -9.61 -12.43
C LEU A 102 17.20 -10.37 -11.84
N GLY A 103 18.39 -9.75 -11.83
CA GLY A 103 19.61 -10.32 -11.25
C GLY A 103 19.70 -10.20 -9.72
N ASP A 104 19.09 -9.18 -9.11
CA ASP A 104 19.09 -8.99 -7.64
C ASP A 104 17.74 -9.42 -7.02
N GLU A 105 17.79 -10.35 -6.07
CA GLU A 105 16.61 -10.86 -5.36
C GLU A 105 15.81 -9.75 -4.65
N VAL A 106 16.50 -8.70 -4.16
CA VAL A 106 15.87 -7.58 -3.46
C VAL A 106 15.02 -6.74 -4.41
N LEU A 107 15.57 -6.50 -5.61
CA LEU A 107 14.97 -5.68 -6.66
C LEU A 107 13.89 -6.46 -7.41
N ALA A 108 14.07 -7.77 -7.63
CA ALA A 108 13.08 -8.66 -8.24
C ALA A 108 11.74 -8.66 -7.48
N LYS A 109 11.78 -8.44 -6.17
CA LYS A 109 10.59 -8.31 -5.31
C LYS A 109 9.90 -6.95 -5.44
N THR A 110 10.42 -6.00 -6.19
CA THR A 110 9.77 -4.69 -6.42
C THR A 110 8.53 -4.85 -7.30
N ARG A 111 7.52 -4.01 -7.09
CA ARG A 111 6.31 -4.00 -7.95
C ARG A 111 6.64 -3.41 -9.31
N LEU A 112 6.06 -3.98 -10.37
CA LEU A 112 6.20 -3.46 -11.73
C LEU A 112 5.72 -2.01 -11.82
N THR A 113 4.61 -1.69 -11.14
CA THR A 113 4.04 -0.33 -11.19
C THR A 113 4.89 0.73 -10.50
N SER A 114 5.65 0.35 -9.47
CA SER A 114 6.63 1.23 -8.85
C SER A 114 7.85 1.46 -9.76
N PHE A 115 8.27 0.42 -10.48
CA PHE A 115 9.36 0.50 -11.45
C PHE A 115 9.00 1.40 -12.63
N LEU A 116 7.86 1.15 -13.29
CA LEU A 116 7.44 1.95 -14.44
C LEU A 116 7.27 3.43 -14.07
N ARG A 117 6.65 3.73 -12.93
CA ARG A 117 6.49 5.13 -12.46
C ARG A 117 7.79 5.84 -12.10
N ALA A 118 8.89 5.10 -11.89
CA ALA A 118 10.19 5.71 -11.63
C ALA A 118 10.86 6.20 -12.93
N LEU A 119 10.45 5.68 -14.08
CA LEU A 119 10.97 6.07 -15.38
C LEU A 119 10.44 7.46 -15.78
N PRO A 120 11.27 8.29 -16.44
CA PRO A 120 10.80 9.56 -16.99
C PRO A 120 9.74 9.31 -18.07
N GLY A 121 8.66 10.10 -18.07
CA GLY A 121 7.54 9.97 -19.02
C GLY A 121 6.43 9.00 -18.61
N TRP A 122 6.69 8.12 -17.64
CA TRP A 122 5.74 7.10 -17.19
C TRP A 122 4.90 7.59 -15.99
N GLY A 123 3.79 8.28 -16.29
CA GLY A 123 2.82 8.70 -15.27
C GLY A 123 1.87 7.60 -14.83
N LYS A 124 1.01 7.89 -13.83
CA LYS A 124 -0.06 6.97 -13.38
C LYS A 124 -0.92 6.47 -14.55
N VAL A 125 -1.40 7.39 -15.39
CA VAL A 125 -2.33 7.07 -16.49
C VAL A 125 -1.66 6.19 -17.55
N SER A 126 -0.42 6.51 -17.94
CA SER A 126 0.32 5.70 -18.93
C SER A 126 0.57 4.27 -18.43
N VAL A 127 0.93 4.14 -17.15
CA VAL A 127 1.14 2.83 -16.52
C VAL A 127 -0.16 2.04 -16.46
N ASP A 128 -1.25 2.66 -16.02
CA ASP A 128 -2.55 1.98 -15.91
C ASP A 128 -3.02 1.49 -17.30
N ASN A 129 -2.91 2.34 -18.34
CA ASN A 129 -3.25 1.98 -19.72
C ASN A 129 -2.38 0.83 -20.27
N PHE A 130 -1.08 0.85 -20.01
CA PHE A 130 -0.16 -0.20 -20.46
C PHE A 130 -0.48 -1.56 -19.80
N LEU A 131 -0.80 -1.55 -18.51
CA LEU A 131 -1.16 -2.77 -17.77
C LEU A 131 -2.47 -3.37 -18.27
N GLU A 132 -3.46 -2.52 -18.57
CA GLU A 132 -4.72 -2.92 -19.18
C GLU A 132 -4.51 -3.53 -20.58
N ALA A 133 -3.72 -2.86 -21.43
CA ALA A 133 -3.40 -3.34 -22.77
C ALA A 133 -2.63 -4.68 -22.76
N SER A 134 -1.68 -4.83 -21.83
CA SER A 134 -0.83 -6.02 -21.70
C SER A 134 -1.51 -7.16 -20.91
N GLY A 135 -2.66 -6.91 -20.28
CA GLY A 135 -3.33 -7.86 -19.39
C GLY A 135 -2.52 -8.23 -18.13
N ILE A 136 -1.64 -7.34 -17.67
CA ILE A 136 -0.80 -7.56 -16.48
C ILE A 136 -1.50 -6.95 -15.25
N ALA A 137 -1.72 -7.75 -14.20
CA ALA A 137 -2.29 -7.22 -12.96
C ALA A 137 -1.34 -6.22 -12.26
N ASP A 138 -1.89 -5.14 -11.69
CA ASP A 138 -1.13 -4.07 -11.00
C ASP A 138 -0.27 -4.58 -9.83
N ASN A 139 -0.73 -5.60 -9.09
CA ASN A 139 0.00 -6.13 -7.95
C ASN A 139 1.18 -7.08 -8.32
N ARG A 140 1.57 -7.16 -9.60
CA ARG A 140 2.66 -8.03 -10.04
C ARG A 140 4.04 -7.46 -9.70
N ARG A 141 4.98 -8.36 -9.42
CA ARG A 141 6.39 -8.07 -9.09
C ARG A 141 7.28 -8.40 -10.30
N LEU A 142 8.43 -7.74 -10.40
CA LEU A 142 9.37 -7.88 -11.53
C LEU A 142 9.81 -9.34 -11.74
N GLY A 143 10.27 -10.01 -10.67
CA GLY A 143 10.68 -11.42 -10.73
C GLY A 143 9.52 -12.42 -10.87
N GLY A 144 8.27 -11.96 -10.83
CA GLY A 144 7.09 -12.79 -11.00
C GLY A 144 6.41 -12.61 -12.36
N LEU A 145 7.05 -11.92 -13.31
CA LEU A 145 6.56 -11.78 -14.68
C LEU A 145 6.93 -13.01 -15.50
N GLY A 146 6.00 -13.51 -16.31
CA GLY A 146 6.29 -14.58 -17.27
C GLY A 146 7.15 -14.07 -18.43
N THR A 147 7.80 -14.97 -19.18
CA THR A 147 8.68 -14.62 -20.31
C THR A 147 8.00 -13.69 -21.32
N ARG A 148 6.79 -14.04 -21.78
CA ARG A 148 6.00 -13.21 -22.70
C ARG A 148 5.68 -11.81 -22.15
N GLN A 149 5.44 -11.71 -20.84
CA GLN A 149 5.15 -10.43 -20.18
C GLN A 149 6.42 -9.59 -20.03
N LEU A 150 7.56 -10.23 -19.75
CA LEU A 150 8.85 -9.58 -19.70
C LEU A 150 9.25 -9.02 -21.06
N ASP A 151 9.04 -9.78 -22.13
CA ASP A 151 9.35 -9.34 -23.50
C ASP A 151 8.50 -8.13 -23.91
N GLU A 152 7.20 -8.13 -23.56
CA GLU A 152 6.31 -6.99 -23.79
C GLU A 152 6.78 -5.73 -23.04
N VAL A 153 7.09 -5.88 -21.74
CA VAL A 153 7.60 -4.77 -20.91
C VAL A 153 8.94 -4.26 -21.44
N ARG A 154 9.85 -5.16 -21.83
CA ARG A 154 11.15 -4.78 -22.41
C ARG A 154 10.99 -3.99 -23.69
N ARG A 155 10.06 -4.40 -24.56
CA ARG A 155 9.78 -3.72 -25.82
C ARG A 155 9.27 -2.30 -25.59
N GLU A 156 8.32 -2.14 -24.67
CA GLU A 156 7.69 -0.86 -24.40
C GLU A 156 8.63 0.12 -23.69
N VAL A 157 9.48 -0.38 -22.80
CA VAL A 157 10.44 0.45 -22.05
C VAL A 157 11.69 0.82 -22.87
N ALA A 158 11.97 0.07 -23.95
CA ALA A 158 13.07 0.37 -24.87
C ALA A 158 12.67 1.33 -26.02
N GLY A 159 11.37 1.52 -26.25
CA GLY A 159 10.82 2.45 -27.25
C GLY A 159 10.79 3.89 -26.75
#